data_AF-A0A814F4W7-F1
#
_entry.id   AF-A0A814F4W7-F1
#
_cell.length_a   1.000
_cell.length_b   1.000
_cell.length_c   1.000
_cell.angle_alpha   90.00
_cell.angle_beta   90.00
_cell.angle_gamma   90.00
#
_symmetry.space_group_name_H-M   'P 1'
#
loop_
_entity.id
_entity.type
_entity.pdbx_description
1 polymer ?
#
loop_
_entity_poly.entity_id
_entity_poly.type
_entity_poly.pdbx_seq_one_letter_code
_entity_poly.pdbx_strand_id
1 'polypeptide(L)'
;MCCKLTVKSLSDTRWESHVNAVSALKTGLKGIYSALKEVLQKDSLTRITAEPVDAKKKFKIKFFDILITTAIASMKGRFESFTSIFEPFEFLYNIKECDEMKEKQLKEKCRSLEKTLSDKENKDIEAEELEIELKLLSRKIEEDSTPETVFKYIYNNNFEELFPNALIALRVL
;
A
#
# COMPACT_ATOMS: atom_id res chain seq x y z
N MET A 1 -1.69 -20.24 -33.16
CA MET A 1 -1.04 -18.94 -32.90
C MET A 1 -0.87 -18.83 -31.39
N CYS A 2 0.35 -19.00 -30.90
CA CYS A 2 0.66 -18.88 -29.46
C CYS A 2 0.89 -17.41 -29.14
N CYS A 3 -0.04 -16.77 -28.44
CA CYS A 3 0.15 -15.44 -27.89
C CYS A 3 1.11 -15.54 -26.69
N LYS A 4 2.37 -15.18 -26.90
CA LYS A 4 3.35 -14.94 -25.82
C LYS A 4 2.88 -13.74 -25.00
N LEU A 5 2.19 -13.98 -23.89
CA LEU A 5 2.01 -13.00 -22.82
C LEU A 5 3.38 -12.73 -22.21
N THR A 6 4.00 -11.62 -22.62
CA THR A 6 5.29 -11.21 -22.07
C THR A 6 5.01 -10.48 -20.77
N VAL A 7 5.07 -11.21 -19.65
CA VAL A 7 5.01 -10.61 -18.31
C VAL A 7 6.21 -9.66 -18.18
N LYS A 8 5.96 -8.39 -17.88
CA LYS A 8 7.02 -7.38 -17.70
C LYS A 8 8.02 -7.81 -16.62
N SER A 9 9.27 -7.39 -16.76
CA SER A 9 10.33 -7.70 -15.80
C SER A 9 10.04 -7.11 -14.41
N LEU A 10 10.48 -7.79 -13.35
CA LEU A 10 10.22 -7.45 -11.94
C LEU A 10 10.51 -5.98 -11.59
N SER A 11 11.56 -5.40 -12.18
CA SER A 11 12.02 -4.03 -11.93
C SER A 11 11.18 -2.93 -12.58
N ASP A 12 10.24 -3.29 -13.46
CA ASP A 12 9.45 -2.32 -14.24
C ASP A 12 8.03 -2.14 -13.70
N THR A 13 7.75 -2.63 -12.49
CA THR A 13 6.40 -2.55 -11.94
C THR A 13 6.16 -1.20 -11.26
N ARG A 14 4.98 -0.63 -11.55
CA ARG A 14 4.45 0.61 -10.95
C ARG A 14 4.49 0.57 -9.42
N TRP A 15 4.48 -0.62 -8.84
CA TRP A 15 4.58 -0.87 -7.40
C TRP A 15 5.93 -0.52 -6.78
N GLU A 16 7.05 -0.91 -7.40
CA GLU A 16 8.38 -0.54 -6.91
C GLU A 16 8.56 0.99 -6.90
N SER A 17 8.01 1.67 -7.90
CA SER A 17 8.00 3.14 -7.94
C SER A 17 7.18 3.74 -6.79
N HIS A 18 6.02 3.16 -6.45
CA HIS A 18 5.22 3.59 -5.31
C HIS A 18 5.91 3.30 -3.97
N VAL A 19 6.48 2.10 -3.78
CA VAL A 19 7.22 1.72 -2.58
C VAL A 19 8.45 2.61 -2.36
N ASN A 20 9.22 2.88 -3.43
CA ASN A 20 10.38 3.78 -3.37
C ASN A 20 9.99 5.22 -3.05
N ALA A 21 8.89 5.72 -3.63
CA ALA A 21 8.37 7.04 -3.29
C ALA A 21 7.95 7.14 -1.81
N VAL A 22 7.31 6.11 -1.27
CA VAL A 22 6.91 6.05 0.15
C VAL A 22 8.14 5.95 1.07
N SER A 23 9.15 5.16 0.71
CA SER A 23 10.42 5.06 1.45
C SER A 23 11.18 6.39 1.47
N ALA A 24 11.21 7.09 0.34
CA ALA A 24 11.82 8.43 0.24
C ALA A 24 11.10 9.44 1.14
N LEU A 25 9.76 9.42 1.18
CA LEU A 25 8.97 10.27 2.07
C LEU A 25 9.23 9.98 3.55
N LYS A 26 9.26 8.70 3.94
CA LYS A 26 9.58 8.27 5.31
C LYS A 26 10.96 8.77 5.75
N THR A 27 11.93 8.67 4.86
CA THR A 27 13.31 9.11 5.10
C THR A 27 13.41 10.63 5.20
N GLY A 28 12.74 11.37 4.30
CA GLY A 28 12.67 12.82 4.35
C GLY A 28 12.01 13.33 5.63
N LEU A 29 10.93 12.69 6.08
CA LEU A 29 10.25 13.07 7.32
C LEU A 29 11.11 12.86 8.56
N LYS A 30 11.85 11.74 8.60
CA LYS A 30 12.81 11.44 9.67
C LYS A 30 13.91 12.51 9.76
N GLY A 31 14.42 12.94 8.60
CA GLY A 31 15.40 14.03 8.49
C GLY A 31 14.87 15.35 9.03
N ILE A 32 13.67 15.75 8.58
CA ILE A 32 12.99 16.95 9.09
C ILE A 32 12.82 16.85 10.62
N TYR A 33 12.24 15.76 11.13
CA TYR A 33 12.05 15.58 12.57
C TYR A 33 13.37 15.67 13.36
N SER A 34 14.45 15.08 12.85
CA SER A 34 15.78 15.14 13.50
C SER A 34 16.36 16.55 13.55
N ALA A 35 16.31 17.30 12.44
CA ALA A 35 16.76 18.70 12.40
C ALA A 35 15.92 19.58 13.34
N LEU A 36 14.61 19.33 13.41
CA LEU A 36 13.71 20.04 14.32
C LEU A 36 14.03 19.73 15.79
N LYS A 37 14.36 18.49 16.11
CA LYS A 37 14.79 18.07 17.45
C LYS A 37 16.11 18.73 17.86
N GLU A 38 17.06 18.86 16.94
CA GLU A 38 18.32 19.55 17.18
C GLU A 38 18.14 21.05 17.46
N VAL A 39 17.26 21.73 16.72
CA VAL A 39 16.94 23.14 16.96
C VAL A 39 16.30 23.34 18.34
N LEU A 40 15.44 22.41 18.76
CA LEU A 40 14.84 22.39 20.11
C LEU A 40 15.87 22.16 21.22
N GLN A 41 16.86 21.30 21.00
CA GLN A 41 17.92 21.03 21.97
C GLN A 41 18.94 22.17 22.06
N LYS A 42 19.33 22.79 20.94
CA LYS A 42 20.22 23.96 20.93
C LYS A 42 19.64 25.14 21.71
N ASP A 43 18.32 25.28 21.76
CA ASP A 43 17.63 26.37 22.48
C ASP A 43 17.75 26.26 24.01
N SER A 44 18.05 25.07 24.56
CA SER A 44 18.27 24.89 26.01
C SER A 44 19.62 25.45 26.48
N LEU A 45 20.53 25.80 25.55
CA LEU A 45 21.89 26.28 25.85
C LEU A 45 22.10 27.78 25.62
N THR A 46 21.18 28.49 24.95
CA THR A 46 21.31 29.94 24.66
C THR A 46 20.20 30.74 25.33
N ARG A 47 20.29 30.90 26.65
CA ARG A 47 19.33 31.70 27.43
C ARG A 47 20.01 32.82 28.21
N ILE A 48 20.77 33.68 27.53
CA ILE A 48 21.16 34.99 28.06
C ILE A 48 21.21 36.00 26.90
N THR A 49 20.11 36.72 26.69
CA THR A 49 19.98 38.19 26.59
C THR A 49 18.58 38.52 26.06
N ALA A 50 17.95 39.49 26.70
CA ALA A 50 16.55 39.86 26.54
C ALA A 50 16.23 40.46 25.16
N GLU A 51 14.96 40.34 24.77
CA GLU A 51 14.28 40.87 23.57
C GLU A 51 14.42 40.08 22.23
N PRO A 52 13.85 38.86 22.17
CA PRO A 52 13.24 38.39 20.90
C PRO A 52 11.99 37.50 21.07
N VAL A 53 11.28 37.58 22.21
CA VAL A 53 10.19 36.64 22.54
C VAL A 53 9.00 36.80 21.59
N ASP A 54 8.62 38.01 21.17
CA ASP A 54 7.45 38.22 20.29
C ASP A 54 7.71 37.84 18.82
N ALA A 55 8.86 38.24 18.26
CA ALA A 55 9.23 37.88 16.89
C ALA A 55 9.46 36.36 16.73
N LYS A 56 10.11 35.73 17.71
CA LYS A 56 10.33 34.27 17.73
C LYS A 56 9.03 33.49 17.89
N LYS A 57 8.12 33.96 18.76
CA LYS A 57 6.80 33.33 18.96
C LYS A 57 5.90 33.54 17.74
N LYS A 58 5.96 34.70 17.08
CA LYS A 58 5.32 34.94 15.78
C LYS A 58 5.87 34.04 14.68
N PHE A 59 7.19 33.87 14.56
CA PHE A 59 7.78 32.96 13.57
C PHE A 59 7.36 31.51 13.82
N LYS A 60 7.38 31.06 15.07
CA LYS A 60 6.91 29.72 15.45
C LYS A 60 5.43 29.52 15.07
N ILE A 61 4.54 30.40 15.49
CA ILE A 61 3.10 30.22 15.24
C ILE A 61 2.73 30.44 13.77
N LYS A 62 3.27 31.48 13.12
CA LYS A 62 2.86 31.86 11.76
C LYS A 62 3.57 31.11 10.66
N PHE A 63 4.74 30.53 10.92
CA PHE A 63 5.51 29.86 9.88
C PHE A 63 5.68 28.38 10.22
N PHE A 64 6.18 28.08 11.42
CA PHE A 64 6.49 26.72 11.81
C PHE A 64 5.24 25.85 12.01
N ASP A 65 4.28 26.31 12.80
CA ASP A 65 3.07 25.55 13.10
C ASP A 65 2.20 25.40 11.83
N ILE A 66 2.19 26.40 10.95
CA ILE A 66 1.54 26.29 9.63
C ILE A 66 2.22 25.22 8.78
N LEU A 67 3.55 25.26 8.63
CA LEU A 67 4.28 24.27 7.83
C LEU A 67 4.08 22.84 8.34
N ILE A 68 4.16 22.63 9.66
CA ILE A 68 3.94 21.31 10.27
C ILE A 68 2.50 20.86 10.07
N THR A 69 1.52 21.75 10.29
CA THR A 69 0.11 21.41 10.11
C THR A 69 -0.19 21.07 8.65
N THR A 70 0.37 21.82 7.70
CA THR A 70 0.24 21.55 6.25
C THR A 70 0.92 20.24 5.87
N ALA A 71 2.10 19.95 6.41
CA ALA A 71 2.81 18.69 6.17
C ALA A 71 2.01 17.50 6.71
N ILE A 72 1.48 17.61 7.93
CA ILE A 72 0.62 16.58 8.54
C ILE A 72 -0.65 16.38 7.72
N ALA A 73 -1.35 17.46 7.35
CA ALA A 73 -2.57 17.37 6.55
C ALA A 73 -2.29 16.72 5.17
N SER A 74 -1.20 17.11 4.52
CA SER A 74 -0.78 16.53 3.23
C SER A 74 -0.44 15.04 3.35
N MET A 75 0.20 14.63 4.45
CA MET A 75 0.49 13.22 4.70
C MET A 75 -0.77 12.42 5.05
N LYS A 76 -1.65 12.96 5.90
CA LYS A 76 -2.92 12.32 6.26
C LYS A 76 -3.76 12.03 5.03
N GLY A 77 -3.94 13.01 4.15
CA GLY A 77 -4.70 12.81 2.91
C GLY A 77 -4.09 11.72 2.01
N ARG A 78 -2.76 11.59 1.97
CA ARG A 78 -2.08 10.49 1.25
C ARG A 78 -2.27 9.14 1.93
N PHE A 79 -2.21 9.06 3.25
CA PHE A 79 -2.48 7.82 3.98
C PHE A 79 -3.92 7.36 3.80
N GLU A 80 -4.89 8.27 3.87
CA GLU A 80 -6.31 7.96 3.62
C GLU A 80 -6.53 7.46 2.18
N SER A 81 -5.88 8.12 1.21
CA SER A 81 -5.92 7.68 -0.19
C SER A 81 -5.28 6.30 -0.36
N PHE A 82 -4.17 6.03 0.33
CA PHE A 82 -3.50 4.73 0.31
C PHE A 82 -4.39 3.64 0.91
N THR A 83 -5.00 3.88 2.07
CA THR A 83 -5.92 2.91 2.69
C THR A 83 -7.08 2.56 1.76
N SER A 84 -7.67 3.55 1.08
CA SER A 84 -8.77 3.31 0.13
C SER A 84 -8.35 2.47 -1.09
N ILE A 85 -7.09 2.56 -1.51
CA ILE A 85 -6.56 1.76 -2.62
C ILE A 85 -6.33 0.30 -2.19
N PHE A 86 -5.98 0.06 -0.93
CA PHE A 86 -5.65 -1.27 -0.42
C PHE A 86 -6.82 -2.01 0.22
N GLU A 87 -7.87 -1.30 0.63
CA GLU A 87 -9.10 -1.90 1.16
C GLU A 87 -9.65 -3.04 0.27
N PRO A 88 -9.69 -2.92 -1.07
CA PRO A 88 -10.13 -4.01 -1.95
C PRO A 88 -9.24 -5.25 -1.91
N PHE A 89 -7.99 -5.16 -1.43
CA PHE A 89 -7.06 -6.28 -1.34
C PHE A 89 -7.08 -6.98 0.03
N GLU A 90 -7.70 -6.39 1.04
CA GLU A 90 -7.64 -6.86 2.43
C GLU A 90 -8.02 -8.34 2.58
N PHE A 91 -9.03 -8.80 1.83
CA PHE A 91 -9.50 -10.18 1.91
C PHE A 91 -8.50 -11.23 1.38
N LEU A 92 -7.51 -10.82 0.58
CA LEU A 92 -6.45 -11.70 0.10
C LEU A 92 -5.43 -12.06 1.19
N TYR A 93 -5.45 -11.37 2.33
CA TYR A 93 -4.67 -11.79 3.50
C TYR A 93 -5.29 -13.00 4.21
N ASN A 94 -6.59 -13.25 3.99
CA ASN A 94 -7.33 -14.35 4.60
C ASN A 94 -7.95 -15.25 3.53
N ILE A 95 -7.15 -15.71 2.55
CA ILE A 95 -7.65 -16.55 1.44
C ILE A 95 -8.32 -17.82 1.96
N LYS A 96 -7.87 -18.35 3.09
CA LYS A 96 -8.48 -19.54 3.72
C LYS A 96 -9.98 -19.36 3.98
N GLU A 97 -10.38 -18.19 4.46
CA GLU A 97 -11.78 -17.85 4.75
C GLU A 97 -12.65 -17.75 3.48
N CYS A 98 -12.05 -17.65 2.29
CA CYS A 98 -12.81 -17.48 1.05
C CYS A 98 -13.68 -18.70 0.68
N ASP A 99 -13.37 -19.91 1.16
CA ASP A 99 -14.27 -21.07 0.97
C ASP A 99 -15.53 -20.98 1.83
N GLU A 100 -15.42 -20.34 3.00
CA GLU A 100 -16.48 -20.21 4.00
C GLU A 100 -17.37 -18.98 3.76
N MET A 101 -16.84 -17.98 3.06
CA MET A 101 -17.59 -16.77 2.69
C MET A 101 -18.77 -17.12 1.79
N LYS A 102 -19.90 -16.42 2.02
CA LYS A 102 -21.06 -16.53 1.13
C LYS A 102 -20.67 -16.08 -0.27
N GLU A 103 -21.12 -16.80 -1.29
CA GLU A 103 -20.83 -16.54 -2.70
C GLU A 103 -21.03 -15.05 -3.07
N LYS A 104 -22.16 -14.47 -2.66
CA LYS A 104 -22.45 -13.05 -2.90
C LYS A 104 -21.39 -12.11 -2.29
N GLN A 105 -20.91 -12.40 -1.08
CA GLN A 105 -19.92 -11.57 -0.40
C GLN A 105 -18.55 -11.66 -1.06
N LEU A 106 -18.09 -12.87 -1.40
CA LEU A 106 -16.81 -13.05 -2.08
C LEU A 106 -16.83 -12.39 -3.46
N LYS A 107 -17.95 -12.52 -4.19
CA LYS A 107 -18.14 -11.89 -5.50
C LYS A 107 -18.10 -10.36 -5.43
N GLU A 108 -18.71 -9.77 -4.41
CA GLU A 108 -18.65 -8.31 -4.18
C GLU A 108 -17.20 -7.85 -3.92
N LYS A 109 -16.43 -8.60 -3.13
CA LYS A 109 -15.00 -8.32 -2.90
C LYS A 109 -14.17 -8.45 -4.17
N CYS A 110 -14.36 -9.52 -4.95
CA CYS A 110 -13.65 -9.72 -6.23
C CYS A 110 -13.98 -8.62 -7.24
N ARG A 111 -15.24 -8.16 -7.30
CA ARG A 111 -15.63 -7.03 -8.17
C ARG A 111 -15.05 -5.70 -7.72
N SER A 112 -14.94 -5.47 -6.40
CA SER A 112 -14.26 -4.30 -5.86
C SER A 112 -12.79 -4.26 -6.28
N LEU A 113 -12.13 -5.42 -6.20
CA LEU A 113 -10.75 -5.57 -6.62
C LEU A 113 -10.57 -5.40 -8.13
N GLU A 114 -11.43 -6.01 -8.95
CA GLU A 114 -11.43 -5.85 -10.41
C GLU A 114 -11.51 -4.37 -10.79
N LYS A 115 -12.45 -3.63 -10.20
CA LYS A 115 -12.60 -2.20 -10.45
C LYS A 115 -11.36 -1.40 -10.08
N THR A 116 -10.66 -1.81 -9.02
CA THR A 116 -9.42 -1.18 -8.56
C THR A 116 -8.26 -1.46 -9.51
N LEU A 117 -8.26 -2.63 -10.12
CA LEU A 117 -7.30 -3.12 -11.11
C LEU A 117 -7.79 -2.92 -12.56
N SER A 118 -8.66 -1.94 -12.79
CA SER A 118 -9.15 -1.57 -14.12
C SER A 118 -8.70 -0.16 -14.48
N ASP A 119 -8.24 0.03 -15.72
CA ASP A 119 -8.06 1.36 -16.32
C ASP A 119 -8.91 1.47 -17.59
N LYS A 120 -9.95 2.31 -17.51
CA LYS A 120 -10.94 2.53 -18.57
C LYS A 120 -11.62 1.25 -19.03
N GLU A 121 -11.15 0.67 -20.13
CA GLU A 121 -11.70 -0.54 -20.76
C GLU A 121 -10.82 -1.77 -20.55
N ASN A 122 -9.59 -1.61 -20.02
CA ASN A 122 -8.71 -2.73 -19.75
C ASN A 122 -8.81 -3.14 -18.28
N LYS A 123 -9.04 -4.43 -18.04
CA LYS A 123 -9.07 -5.03 -16.72
C LYS A 123 -7.88 -5.95 -16.57
N ASP A 124 -7.14 -5.84 -15.48
CA ASP A 124 -6.00 -6.72 -15.23
C ASP A 124 -6.45 -8.10 -14.67
N ILE A 125 -7.67 -8.19 -14.14
CA ILE A 125 -8.27 -9.42 -13.61
C ILE A 125 -9.76 -9.51 -13.95
N GLU A 126 -10.31 -10.73 -13.89
CA GLU A 126 -11.74 -11.02 -14.04
C GLU A 126 -12.33 -11.53 -12.72
N ALA A 127 -13.34 -10.83 -12.20
CA ALA A 127 -13.88 -11.07 -10.85
C ALA A 127 -14.48 -12.48 -10.70
N GLU A 128 -15.21 -12.96 -11.71
CA GLU A 128 -15.81 -14.29 -11.70
C GLU A 128 -14.76 -15.41 -11.74
N GLU A 129 -13.66 -15.24 -12.47
CA GLU A 129 -12.56 -16.20 -12.51
C GLU A 129 -11.77 -16.19 -11.20
N LEU A 130 -11.46 -15.00 -10.69
CA LEU A 130 -10.77 -14.82 -9.41
C LEU A 130 -11.54 -15.50 -8.26
N GLU A 131 -12.88 -15.40 -8.24
CA GLU A 131 -13.71 -16.04 -7.22
C GLU A 131 -13.49 -17.57 -7.19
N ILE A 132 -13.45 -18.19 -8.37
CA ILE A 132 -13.25 -19.63 -8.53
C ILE A 132 -11.82 -20.00 -8.10
N GLU A 133 -10.83 -19.23 -8.56
CA GLU A 133 -9.42 -19.44 -8.21
C GLU A 133 -9.19 -19.37 -6.69
N LEU A 134 -9.75 -18.37 -6.01
CA LEU A 134 -9.60 -18.20 -4.56
C LEU A 134 -10.28 -19.32 -3.76
N LYS A 135 -11.47 -19.78 -4.18
CA LYS A 135 -12.12 -20.96 -3.57
C LYS A 135 -11.34 -22.25 -3.78
N LEU A 136 -10.61 -22.38 -4.89
CA LEU A 136 -9.74 -23.52 -5.11
C LEU A 136 -8.45 -23.43 -4.28
N LEU A 137 -7.88 -22.23 -4.17
CA LEU A 137 -6.69 -21.97 -3.35
C LEU A 137 -6.95 -22.18 -1.86
N SER A 138 -8.07 -21.67 -1.34
CA SER A 138 -8.45 -21.81 0.07
C SER A 138 -8.47 -23.26 0.54
N ARG A 139 -8.85 -24.20 -0.32
CA ARG A 139 -8.86 -25.64 -0.02
C ARG A 139 -7.47 -26.29 -0.04
N LYS A 140 -6.50 -25.66 -0.70
CA LYS A 140 -5.14 -26.18 -0.91
C LYS A 140 -4.10 -25.61 0.05
N ILE A 141 -4.34 -24.43 0.62
CA ILE A 141 -3.38 -23.71 1.48
C ILE A 141 -3.60 -23.99 2.97
N GLU A 142 -2.58 -23.72 3.78
CA GLU A 142 -2.63 -23.79 5.24
C GLU A 142 -3.38 -22.59 5.85
N GLU A 143 -3.84 -22.71 7.09
CA GLU A 143 -4.71 -21.73 7.76
C GLU A 143 -4.03 -20.36 7.96
N ASP A 144 -2.74 -20.34 8.30
CA ASP A 144 -1.96 -19.13 8.56
C ASP A 144 -1.22 -18.61 7.30
N SER A 145 -1.71 -18.94 6.11
CA SER A 145 -1.03 -18.58 4.85
C SER A 145 -1.14 -17.08 4.56
N THR A 146 0.00 -16.40 4.54
CA THR A 146 0.14 -15.02 4.05
C THR A 146 0.06 -14.94 2.51
N PRO A 147 -0.28 -13.77 1.93
CA PRO A 147 -0.24 -13.56 0.47
C PRO A 147 1.06 -14.00 -0.18
N GLU A 148 2.20 -13.70 0.45
CA GLU A 148 3.54 -14.09 -0.04
C GLU A 148 3.70 -15.62 -0.08
N THR A 149 3.27 -16.31 0.97
CA THR A 149 3.34 -17.78 1.03
C THR A 149 2.41 -18.43 0.02
N VAL A 150 1.21 -17.87 -0.21
CA VAL A 150 0.29 -18.36 -1.25
C VAL A 150 0.87 -18.13 -2.64
N PHE A 151 1.47 -16.97 -2.89
CA PHE A 151 2.14 -16.67 -4.15
C PHE A 151 3.28 -17.66 -4.44
N LYS A 152 4.15 -17.90 -3.43
CA LYS A 152 5.23 -18.90 -3.52
C LYS A 152 4.68 -20.31 -3.72
N TYR A 153 3.58 -20.66 -3.06
CA TYR A 153 2.92 -21.94 -3.24
C TYR A 153 2.48 -22.15 -4.70
N ILE A 154 1.85 -21.16 -5.32
CA ILE A 154 1.41 -21.24 -6.72
C ILE A 154 2.62 -21.47 -7.64
N TYR A 155 3.68 -20.68 -7.47
CA TYR A 155 4.87 -20.73 -8.31
C TYR A 155 5.66 -22.05 -8.13
N ASN A 156 5.90 -22.47 -6.89
CA ASN A 156 6.69 -23.67 -6.60
C ASN A 156 6.01 -24.96 -7.09
N ASN A 157 4.69 -24.94 -7.28
CA ASN A 157 3.92 -26.08 -7.77
C ASN A 157 3.56 -25.98 -9.27
N ASN A 158 4.06 -24.97 -9.99
CA ASN A 158 3.75 -24.70 -11.40
C ASN A 158 2.24 -24.54 -11.67
N PHE A 159 1.51 -23.82 -10.81
CA PHE A 159 0.07 -23.58 -10.95
C PHE A 159 -0.27 -22.22 -11.58
N GLU A 160 0.66 -21.60 -12.30
CA GLU A 160 0.47 -20.24 -12.83
C GLU A 160 -0.65 -20.15 -13.85
N GLU A 161 -0.84 -21.18 -14.66
CA GLU A 161 -1.94 -21.26 -15.63
C GLU A 161 -3.29 -21.57 -14.96
N LEU A 162 -3.27 -22.11 -13.74
CA LEU A 162 -4.49 -22.46 -12.99
C LEU A 162 -5.00 -21.27 -12.16
N PHE A 163 -4.11 -20.36 -11.76
CA PHE A 163 -4.42 -19.22 -10.90
C PHE A 163 -3.91 -17.88 -11.46
N PRO A 164 -4.18 -17.54 -12.74
CA PRO A 164 -3.66 -16.32 -13.35
C PRO A 164 -4.19 -15.05 -12.67
N ASN A 165 -5.48 -14.98 -12.32
CA ASN A 165 -6.07 -13.79 -11.70
C ASN A 165 -5.57 -13.61 -10.26
N ALA A 166 -5.49 -14.69 -9.49
CA ALA A 166 -4.96 -14.67 -8.13
C ALA A 166 -3.48 -14.30 -8.12
N LEU A 167 -2.67 -14.76 -9.09
CA LEU A 167 -1.27 -14.32 -9.22
C LEU A 167 -1.15 -12.83 -9.48
N ILE A 168 -1.97 -12.27 -10.36
CA ILE A 168 -1.96 -10.83 -10.64
C ILE A 168 -2.34 -10.05 -9.38
N ALA A 169 -3.40 -10.47 -8.69
CA ALA A 169 -3.85 -9.85 -7.46
C ALA A 169 -2.79 -9.91 -6.34
N LEU A 170 -2.19 -11.09 -6.13
CA LEU A 170 -1.17 -11.33 -5.11
C LEU A 170 0.15 -10.62 -5.40
N ARG A 171 0.51 -10.38 -6.67
CA ARG A 171 1.74 -9.64 -7.04
C ARG A 171 1.74 -8.19 -6.58
N VAL A 172 0.57 -7.62 -6.31
CA VAL A 172 0.45 -6.25 -5.82
C VAL A 172 0.72 -6.19 -4.31
N LEU A 173 0.56 -7.31 -3.58
CA LEU A 173 0.78 -7.39 -2.14
C LEU A 173 2.22 -7.75 -1.80
#